data_AF-W7J6S1-F1
#
_entry.id   AF-W7J6S1-F1
#
_cell.length_a   1.000
_cell.length_b   1.000
_cell.length_c   1.000
_cell.angle_alpha   90.00
_cell.angle_beta   90.00
_cell.angle_gamma   90.00
#
_symmetry.space_group_name_H-M   'P 1'
#
loop_
_entity.id
_entity.type
_entity.pdbx_description
1 polymer ?
#
loop_
_entity_poly.entity_id
_entity_poly.type
_entity_poly.pdbx_seq_one_letter_code
_entity_poly.pdbx_strand_id
1 'polypeptide(L)'
;MSLAAEEDAGDWVRRAQIESGRMSWTLGPVADLFWMLVEEARPLLVDLVHEEVTYAADHGGFLAPISEMSLAGRVFFDLVVPDLRSGALPGGVAFRCLAIWELVLRESKDRLWLDVILSEVLEPLSRSGLQEKAEALHPRLWITVDECDRRLNP
;
A
#
# COMPACT_ATOMS: atom_id res chain seq x y z
N MET A 1 -0.86 8.99 -21.02
CA MET A 1 -1.69 9.74 -20.06
C MET A 1 -0.78 10.72 -19.35
N SER A 2 -1.20 11.97 -19.19
CA SER A 2 -0.38 13.06 -18.65
C SER A 2 -0.33 12.98 -17.13
N LEU A 3 0.85 13.19 -16.54
CA LEU A 3 1.07 13.40 -15.09
C LEU A 3 0.10 14.42 -14.47
N ALA A 4 -0.38 15.36 -15.26
CA ALA A 4 -1.35 16.38 -14.85
C ALA A 4 -2.75 15.84 -14.50
N ALA A 5 -3.12 14.64 -14.98
CA ALA A 5 -4.44 14.06 -14.72
C ALA A 5 -4.49 13.25 -13.39
N GLU A 6 -3.34 12.73 -12.94
CA GLU A 6 -3.20 12.07 -11.64
C GLU A 6 -3.04 13.09 -10.50
N GLU A 7 -2.33 14.20 -10.74
CA GLU A 7 -2.28 15.35 -9.82
C GLU A 7 -3.68 15.91 -9.50
N ASP A 8 -4.57 15.98 -10.50
CA ASP A 8 -5.92 16.55 -10.35
C ASP A 8 -6.88 15.66 -9.54
N ALA A 9 -6.69 14.33 -9.59
CA ALA A 9 -7.53 13.36 -8.88
C ALA A 9 -7.22 13.32 -7.37
N GLY A 10 -5.95 13.47 -6.98
CA GLY A 10 -5.56 13.59 -5.57
C GLY A 10 -5.98 14.94 -4.97
N ASP A 11 -5.95 16.00 -5.77
CA ASP A 11 -6.17 17.36 -5.30
C ASP A 11 -7.64 17.68 -4.97
N TRP A 12 -8.62 17.08 -5.69
CA TRP A 12 -10.04 17.30 -5.36
C TRP A 12 -10.46 16.60 -4.05
N VAL A 13 -9.97 15.39 -3.77
CA VAL A 13 -10.24 14.67 -2.51
C VAL A 13 -9.67 15.47 -1.35
N ARG A 14 -8.45 15.99 -1.54
CA ARG A 14 -7.74 16.85 -0.59
C ARG A 14 -8.53 18.14 -0.34
N ARG A 15 -9.01 18.83 -1.38
CA ARG A 15 -9.89 20.02 -1.25
C ARG A 15 -11.24 19.73 -0.59
N ALA A 16 -11.88 18.60 -0.88
CA ALA A 16 -13.15 18.23 -0.27
C ALA A 16 -13.03 17.94 1.24
N GLN A 17 -11.92 17.34 1.67
CA GLN A 17 -11.62 17.14 3.10
C GLN A 17 -11.36 18.48 3.80
N ILE A 18 -10.62 19.39 3.13
CA ILE A 18 -10.35 20.76 3.57
C ILE A 18 -11.65 21.55 3.80
N GLU A 19 -12.54 21.55 2.82
CA GLU A 19 -13.82 22.27 2.88
C GLU A 19 -14.76 21.70 3.96
N SER A 20 -14.61 20.43 4.31
CA SER A 20 -15.45 19.78 5.33
C SER A 20 -15.01 20.03 6.78
N GLY A 21 -13.79 20.52 7.01
CA GLY A 21 -13.22 20.73 8.35
C GLY A 21 -13.07 19.47 9.20
N ARG A 22 -13.23 18.27 8.61
CA ARG A 22 -13.11 16.99 9.32
C ARG A 22 -11.71 16.43 9.10
N MET A 23 -10.87 16.51 10.13
CA MET A 23 -9.67 15.68 10.19
C MET A 23 -10.11 14.21 10.25
N SER A 24 -9.79 13.43 9.23
CA SER A 24 -9.94 11.98 9.32
C SER A 24 -8.79 11.45 10.17
N TRP A 25 -9.08 10.93 11.36
CA TRP A 25 -8.09 10.33 12.28
C TRP A 25 -7.54 8.97 11.78
N THR A 26 -7.42 8.81 10.46
CA THR A 26 -6.96 7.60 9.79
C THR A 26 -5.67 7.92 9.08
N LEU A 27 -4.74 6.96 9.07
CA LEU A 27 -3.54 7.01 8.25
C LEU A 27 -3.84 6.71 6.77
N GLY A 28 -5.12 6.43 6.46
CA GLY A 28 -5.56 5.70 5.29
C GLY A 28 -6.01 4.29 5.72
N PRO A 29 -7.16 3.76 5.25
CA PRO A 29 -7.68 2.48 5.73
C PRO A 29 -6.70 1.31 5.65
N VAL A 30 -5.82 1.33 4.66
CA VAL A 30 -4.82 0.27 4.48
C VAL A 30 -3.62 0.45 5.40
N ALA A 31 -3.15 1.69 5.59
CA ALA A 31 -2.14 1.98 6.60
C ALA A 31 -2.63 1.62 8.02
N ASP A 32 -3.92 1.87 8.32
CA ASP A 32 -4.54 1.45 9.58
C ASP A 32 -4.54 -0.09 9.73
N LEU A 33 -4.80 -0.85 8.65
CA LEU A 33 -4.69 -2.31 8.67
C LEU A 33 -3.27 -2.79 8.97
N PHE A 34 -2.25 -2.18 8.34
CA PHE A 34 -0.86 -2.48 8.67
C PHE A 34 -0.53 -2.16 10.12
N TRP A 35 -0.97 -1.01 10.62
CA TRP A 35 -0.78 -0.61 12.02
C TRP A 35 -1.33 -1.64 13.01
N MET A 36 -2.52 -2.17 12.71
CA MET A 36 -3.22 -3.13 13.56
C MET A 36 -2.65 -4.55 13.48
N LEU A 37 -2.24 -5.00 12.29
CA LEU A 37 -1.98 -6.42 12.01
C LEU A 37 -0.49 -6.77 11.84
N VAL A 38 0.36 -5.78 11.56
CA VAL A 38 1.80 -5.94 11.35
C VAL A 38 2.54 -4.98 12.27
N GLU A 39 2.87 -5.44 13.48
CA GLU A 39 3.54 -4.62 14.49
C GLU A 39 4.87 -4.04 13.99
N GLU A 40 5.56 -4.81 13.15
CA GLU A 40 6.81 -4.46 12.50
C GLU A 40 6.67 -3.29 11.52
N ALA A 41 5.45 -3.01 11.03
CA ALA A 41 5.18 -1.87 10.16
C ALA A 41 5.05 -0.55 10.93
N ARG A 42 4.84 -0.57 12.25
CA ARG A 42 4.57 0.66 13.03
C ARG A 42 5.69 1.69 12.95
N PRO A 43 6.99 1.35 13.09
CA PRO A 43 8.07 2.32 12.94
C PRO A 43 8.07 2.99 11.56
N LEU A 44 7.90 2.19 10.50
CA LEU A 44 7.79 2.66 9.13
C LEU A 44 6.59 3.59 8.93
N LEU A 45 5.44 3.26 9.54
CA LEU A 45 4.24 4.10 9.48
C LEU A 45 4.44 5.43 10.22
N VAL A 46 5.16 5.44 11.35
CA VAL A 46 5.53 6.68 12.05
C VAL A 46 6.39 7.58 11.16
N ASP A 47 7.38 7.00 10.47
CA ASP A 47 8.25 7.76 9.56
C ASP A 47 7.45 8.38 8.39
N LEU A 48 6.56 7.61 7.78
CA LEU A 48 5.66 8.11 6.73
C LEU A 48 4.73 9.22 7.24
N VAL A 49 4.17 9.08 8.44
CA VAL A 49 3.36 10.15 9.06
C VAL A 49 4.20 11.39 9.30
N HIS A 50 5.43 11.23 9.78
CA HIS A 50 6.32 12.36 10.02
C HIS A 50 6.66 13.11 8.72
N GLU A 51 6.83 12.40 7.61
CA GLU A 51 7.03 12.99 6.28
C GLU A 51 5.80 13.82 5.86
N GLU A 52 4.58 13.28 6.01
CA GLU A 52 3.35 14.01 5.71
C GLU A 52 3.13 15.22 6.61
N VAL A 53 3.42 15.11 7.92
CA VAL A 53 3.36 16.23 8.87
C VAL A 53 4.32 17.34 8.48
N THR A 54 5.57 16.98 8.14
CA THR A 54 6.61 17.94 7.76
C THR A 54 6.22 18.64 6.46
N TYR A 55 5.75 17.88 5.47
CA TYR A 55 5.28 18.44 4.21
C TYR A 55 4.13 19.42 4.40
N ALA A 56 3.13 19.06 5.23
CA ALA A 56 2.01 19.96 5.54
C ALA A 56 2.46 21.24 6.26
N ALA A 57 3.41 21.13 7.19
CA ALA A 57 3.97 22.28 7.89
C ALA A 57 4.71 23.24 6.96
N ASP A 58 5.53 22.71 6.05
CA ASP A 58 6.34 23.51 5.11
C ASP A 58 5.50 24.21 4.04
N HIS A 59 4.35 23.64 3.68
CA HIS A 59 3.50 24.15 2.58
C HIS A 59 2.18 24.78 3.07
N GLY A 60 2.04 25.02 4.38
CA GLY A 60 0.82 25.59 4.98
C GLY A 60 -0.43 24.77 4.68
N GLY A 61 -0.25 23.47 4.43
CA GLY A 61 -1.25 22.56 3.92
C GLY A 61 -1.95 21.77 5.01
N PHE A 62 -2.80 20.85 4.57
CA PHE A 62 -3.57 19.97 5.43
C PHE A 62 -2.93 18.59 5.48
N LEU A 63 -3.11 17.91 6.61
CA LEU A 63 -2.63 16.55 6.78
C LEU A 63 -3.45 15.60 5.91
N ALA A 64 -2.80 14.94 4.97
CA ALA A 64 -3.42 13.93 4.11
C ALA A 64 -3.14 12.51 4.68
N PRO A 65 -3.95 11.51 4.30
CA PRO A 65 -3.58 10.11 4.49
C PRO A 65 -2.24 9.78 3.82
N ILE A 66 -1.58 8.73 4.32
CA ILE A 66 -0.33 8.23 3.72
C ILE A 66 -0.61 7.77 2.29
N SER A 67 0.24 8.20 1.35
CA SER A 67 0.20 7.75 -0.05
C SER A 67 0.24 6.23 -0.16
N GLU A 68 -0.69 5.66 -0.92
CA GLU A 68 -0.80 4.22 -1.16
C GLU A 68 0.47 3.65 -1.79
N MET A 69 1.07 4.38 -2.74
CA MET A 69 2.34 4.00 -3.38
C MET A 69 3.49 3.99 -2.36
N SER A 70 3.62 5.05 -1.57
CA SER A 70 4.69 5.16 -0.57
C SER A 70 4.56 4.05 0.49
N LEU A 71 3.33 3.77 0.94
CA LEU A 71 3.04 2.68 1.85
C LEU A 71 3.43 1.32 1.25
N ALA A 72 2.96 1.01 0.04
CA ALA A 72 3.20 -0.26 -0.61
C ALA A 72 4.70 -0.51 -0.85
N GLY A 73 5.40 0.48 -1.39
CA GLY A 73 6.83 0.41 -1.66
C GLY A 73 7.64 0.20 -0.37
N ARG A 74 7.39 1.00 0.68
CA ARG A 74 8.14 0.83 1.94
C ARG A 74 7.85 -0.49 2.62
N VAL A 75 6.58 -0.90 2.72
CA VAL A 75 6.23 -2.21 3.30
C VAL A 75 6.92 -3.32 2.53
N PHE A 76 6.97 -3.22 1.20
CA PHE A 76 7.65 -4.20 0.37
C PHE A 76 9.16 -4.25 0.68
N PHE A 77 9.87 -3.13 0.57
CA PHE A 77 11.32 -3.09 0.69
C PHE A 77 11.82 -3.32 2.11
N ASP A 78 11.11 -2.81 3.11
CA ASP A 78 11.60 -2.79 4.50
C ASP A 78 11.11 -3.99 5.31
N LEU A 79 10.00 -4.63 4.92
CA LEU A 79 9.40 -5.73 5.68
C LEU A 79 9.37 -7.03 4.88
N VAL A 80 8.79 -7.00 3.67
CA VAL A 80 8.55 -8.22 2.87
C VAL A 80 9.87 -8.80 2.36
N VAL A 81 10.73 -7.97 1.75
CA VAL A 81 12.01 -8.43 1.18
C VAL A 81 12.95 -9.02 2.24
N PRO A 82 13.20 -8.36 3.39
CA PRO A 82 14.07 -8.91 4.41
C PRO A 82 13.56 -10.24 4.95
N ASP A 83 12.26 -10.34 5.26
CA ASP A 83 11.66 -11.55 5.82
C ASP A 83 11.73 -12.74 4.83
N LEU A 84 11.44 -12.51 3.54
CA LEU A 84 11.58 -13.54 2.50
C LEU A 84 13.04 -14.00 2.32
N ARG A 85 14.01 -13.11 2.53
CA ARG A 85 15.44 -13.44 2.45
C ARG A 85 15.91 -14.23 3.68
N SER A 86 15.35 -13.97 4.86
CA SER A 86 15.67 -14.71 6.08
C SER A 86 14.98 -16.08 6.20
N GLY A 87 14.14 -16.45 5.23
CA GLY A 87 13.43 -17.73 5.23
C GLY A 87 12.04 -17.63 5.86
N ALA A 88 11.25 -16.66 5.38
CA ALA A 88 9.87 -16.41 5.79
C ALA A 88 9.06 -17.70 6.02
N LEU A 89 8.28 -17.68 7.09
CA LEU A 89 7.41 -18.78 7.51
C LEU A 89 5.93 -18.38 7.36
N PRO A 90 5.01 -19.35 7.24
CA PRO A 90 3.58 -19.07 7.36
C PRO A 90 3.27 -18.34 8.68
N GLY A 91 2.53 -17.24 8.61
CA GLY A 91 2.26 -16.35 9.75
C GLY A 91 3.36 -15.32 10.07
N GLY A 92 4.50 -15.36 9.37
CA GLY A 92 5.57 -14.37 9.45
C GLY A 92 5.18 -12.99 8.92
N VAL A 93 6.14 -12.07 8.90
CA VAL A 93 5.91 -10.67 8.50
C VAL A 93 5.49 -10.60 7.03
N ALA A 94 6.25 -11.22 6.13
CA ALA A 94 5.93 -11.24 4.71
C ALA A 94 4.56 -11.87 4.45
N PHE A 95 4.22 -12.97 5.13
CA PHE A 95 2.92 -13.60 4.99
C PHE A 95 1.78 -12.64 5.38
N ARG A 96 1.88 -11.97 6.53
CA ARG A 96 0.86 -11.01 6.98
C ARG A 96 0.73 -9.82 6.05
N CYS A 97 1.85 -9.27 5.55
CA CYS A 97 1.83 -8.19 4.58
C CYS A 97 1.13 -8.60 3.27
N LEU A 98 1.48 -9.76 2.72
CA LEU A 98 0.87 -10.28 1.49
C LEU A 98 -0.63 -10.58 1.67
N ALA A 99 -1.03 -11.06 2.85
CA ALA A 99 -2.44 -11.29 3.19
C ALA A 99 -3.25 -9.99 3.28
N ILE A 100 -2.66 -8.90 3.77
CA ILE A 100 -3.30 -7.58 3.76
C ILE A 100 -3.49 -7.12 2.32
N TRP A 101 -2.49 -7.29 1.44
CA TRP A 101 -2.63 -6.95 0.03
C TRP A 101 -3.70 -7.79 -0.69
N GLU A 102 -3.80 -9.09 -0.41
CA GLU A 102 -4.90 -9.93 -0.91
C GLU A 102 -6.26 -9.35 -0.49
N LEU A 103 -6.40 -9.04 0.81
CA LEU A 103 -7.64 -8.49 1.36
C LEU A 103 -8.00 -7.16 0.67
N VAL A 104 -7.04 -6.24 0.55
CA VAL A 104 -7.24 -4.94 -0.09
C VAL A 104 -7.72 -5.09 -1.53
N LEU A 105 -7.10 -5.97 -2.32
CA LEU A 105 -7.52 -6.22 -3.71
C LEU A 105 -8.93 -6.80 -3.79
N ARG A 106 -9.24 -7.77 -2.93
CA ARG A 106 -10.54 -8.45 -2.94
C ARG A 106 -11.68 -7.47 -2.66
N GLU A 107 -11.47 -6.58 -1.68
CA GLU A 107 -12.47 -5.59 -1.28
C GLU A 107 -12.45 -4.31 -2.15
N SER A 108 -11.37 -4.05 -2.89
CA SER A 108 -11.29 -2.90 -3.79
C SER A 108 -12.31 -3.00 -4.93
N LYS A 109 -12.91 -1.86 -5.26
CA LYS A 109 -13.87 -1.70 -6.36
C LYS A 109 -13.27 -0.97 -7.57
N ASP A 110 -12.10 -0.38 -7.39
CA ASP A 110 -11.39 0.36 -8.42
C ASP A 110 -10.02 -0.26 -8.72
N ARG A 111 -9.39 0.24 -9.78
CA ARG A 111 -8.12 -0.25 -10.29
C ARG A 111 -6.91 0.26 -9.52
N LEU A 112 -7.05 1.31 -8.70
CA LEU A 112 -5.92 1.97 -8.06
C LEU A 112 -5.05 0.99 -7.28
N TRP A 113 -5.67 0.19 -6.40
CA TRP A 113 -4.93 -0.80 -5.61
C TRP A 113 -4.34 -1.94 -6.43
N LEU A 114 -4.98 -2.32 -7.55
CA LEU A 114 -4.42 -3.32 -8.45
C LEU A 114 -3.13 -2.77 -9.07
N ASP A 115 -3.15 -1.56 -9.61
CA ASP A 115 -1.99 -0.96 -10.26
C ASP A 115 -0.86 -0.68 -9.25
N VAL A 116 -1.18 -0.22 -8.03
CA VAL A 116 -0.20 -0.04 -6.93
C VAL A 116 0.43 -1.36 -6.55
N ILE A 117 -0.34 -2.43 -6.33
CA ILE A 117 0.23 -3.73 -5.92
C ILE A 117 1.04 -4.36 -7.05
N LEU A 118 0.63 -4.21 -8.32
CA LEU A 118 1.41 -4.68 -9.46
C LEU A 118 2.76 -3.97 -9.54
N SER A 119 2.78 -2.64 -9.44
CA SER A 119 3.98 -1.82 -9.64
C SER A 119 4.92 -1.78 -8.43
N GLU A 120 4.38 -1.72 -7.21
CA GLU A 120 5.18 -1.53 -5.99
C GLU A 120 5.46 -2.83 -5.24
N VAL A 121 4.75 -3.93 -5.55
CA VAL A 121 4.91 -5.21 -4.84
C VAL A 121 5.29 -6.35 -5.80
N LEU A 122 4.44 -6.68 -6.78
CA LEU A 122 4.63 -7.88 -7.59
C LEU A 122 5.77 -7.76 -8.61
N GLU A 123 5.86 -6.65 -9.33
CA GLU A 123 6.97 -6.41 -10.26
C GLU A 123 8.32 -6.35 -9.51
N PRO A 124 8.45 -5.63 -8.38
CA PRO A 124 9.66 -5.66 -7.55
C PRO A 124 9.99 -7.04 -6.98
N LEU A 125 9.00 -7.85 -6.58
CA LEU A 125 9.20 -9.25 -6.17
C LEU A 125 9.84 -10.07 -7.29
N SER A 126 9.33 -9.92 -8.51
CA SER A 126 9.84 -10.60 -9.71
C SER A 126 11.28 -10.18 -9.99
N ARG A 127 11.55 -8.87 -10.06
CA ARG A 127 12.89 -8.30 -10.29
C ARG A 127 13.90 -8.69 -9.21
N SER A 128 13.44 -8.91 -7.98
CA SER A 128 14.28 -9.31 -6.85
C SER A 128 14.58 -10.82 -6.81
N GLY A 129 14.00 -11.62 -7.72
CA GLY A 129 14.13 -13.08 -7.71
C GLY A 129 13.45 -13.75 -6.50
N LEU A 130 12.48 -13.07 -5.88
CA LEU A 130 11.78 -13.54 -4.68
C LEU A 130 10.34 -14.00 -4.97
N GLN A 131 9.87 -13.85 -6.20
CA GLN A 131 8.50 -14.19 -6.61
C GLN A 131 8.13 -15.63 -6.26
N GLU A 132 8.92 -16.63 -6.65
CA GLU A 132 8.62 -18.05 -6.36
C GLU A 132 8.46 -18.32 -4.86
N LYS A 133 9.28 -17.68 -4.03
CA LYS A 133 9.19 -17.80 -2.57
C LYS A 133 7.91 -17.16 -2.04
N ALA A 134 7.56 -15.98 -2.53
CA ALA A 134 6.36 -15.27 -2.13
C ALA A 134 5.09 -15.99 -2.60
N GLU A 135 5.08 -16.55 -3.81
CA GLU A 135 4.01 -17.41 -4.34
C GLU A 135 3.82 -18.68 -3.50
N ALA A 136 4.93 -19.35 -3.15
CA ALA A 136 4.87 -20.52 -2.27
C ALA A 136 4.35 -20.16 -0.87
N LEU A 137 4.68 -18.97 -0.36
CA LEU A 137 4.26 -18.50 0.95
C LEU A 137 2.78 -18.10 0.97
N HIS A 138 2.30 -17.42 -0.07
CA HIS A 138 0.93 -16.87 -0.13
C HIS A 138 0.34 -16.94 -1.55
N PRO A 139 0.00 -18.14 -2.05
CA PRO A 139 -0.43 -18.34 -3.44
C PRO A 139 -1.75 -17.64 -3.78
N ARG A 140 -2.60 -17.41 -2.77
CA ARG A 140 -3.90 -16.75 -2.94
C ARG A 140 -3.79 -15.34 -3.50
N LEU A 141 -2.69 -14.63 -3.23
CA LEU A 141 -2.52 -13.26 -3.70
C LEU A 141 -2.52 -13.20 -5.24
N TRP A 142 -1.81 -14.11 -5.91
CA TRP A 142 -1.77 -14.17 -7.37
C TRP A 142 -3.13 -14.53 -7.97
N ILE A 143 -3.84 -15.48 -7.36
CA ILE A 143 -5.21 -15.82 -7.78
C ILE A 143 -6.12 -14.58 -7.69
N THR A 144 -6.03 -13.84 -6.57
CA THR A 144 -6.82 -12.61 -6.38
C THR A 144 -6.43 -11.51 -7.36
N VAL A 145 -5.15 -11.37 -7.70
CA VAL A 145 -4.69 -10.43 -8.73
C VAL A 145 -5.30 -10.77 -10.08
N ASP A 146 -5.25 -12.04 -10.51
CA ASP A 146 -5.83 -12.50 -11.78
C ASP A 146 -7.35 -12.34 -11.82
N GLU A 147 -8.04 -12.57 -10.69
CA GLU A 147 -9.48 -12.33 -10.55
C GLU A 147 -9.81 -10.83 -10.63
N CYS A 148 -9.03 -9.98 -9.97
CA CYS A 148 -9.22 -8.54 -9.98
C CYS A 148 -8.96 -7.96 -11.36
N ASP A 149 -7.89 -8.38 -12.05
CA ASP A 149 -7.58 -7.88 -13.39
C ASP A 149 -8.69 -8.26 -14.38
N ARG A 150 -9.16 -9.52 -14.38
CA ARG A 150 -10.30 -9.93 -15.21
C ARG A 150 -11.59 -9.17 -14.90
N ARG A 151 -11.84 -8.84 -13.64
CA ARG A 151 -13.03 -8.07 -13.22
C ARG A 151 -12.96 -6.61 -13.68
N LEU A 152 -11.75 -6.03 -13.73
CA LEU A 152 -11.53 -4.60 -13.99
C LEU A 152 -11.09 -4.30 -15.44
N ASN A 153 -10.72 -5.32 -16.23
CA ASN A 153 -10.43 -5.27 -17.67
C ASN A 153 -11.37 -6.21 -18.47
N PRO A 154 -12.64 -5.81 -18.71
CA PRO A 154 -13.58 -6.61 -19.51
C PRO A 154 -13.33 -6.56 -21.03
#